data_AF-A9CZ06-F1
#
_entry.id   AF-A9CZ06-F1
#
_cell.length_a   1.000
_cell.length_b   1.000
_cell.length_c   1.000
_cell.angle_alpha   90.00
_cell.angle_beta   90.00
_cell.angle_gamma   90.00
#
_symmetry.space_group_name_H-M   'P 1'
#
loop_
_entity.id
_entity.type
_entity.pdbx_description
1 polymer ?
#
loop_
_entity_poly.entity_id
_entity_poly.type
_entity_poly.pdbx_seq_one_letter_code
_entity_poly.pdbx_strand_id
1 'polypeptide(L)' 'MASSLGKAEFYLCGPSPMMSSTIELLKSRQVDDSQIAFDDFT' A
#
# COMPACT_ATOMS: atom_id res chain seq x y z
N MET A 1 -14.20 15.03 -0.68
CA MET A 1 -13.69 14.66 0.66
C MET A 1 -12.34 14.01 0.47
N ALA A 2 -11.23 14.68 0.82
CA ALA A 2 -9.91 14.07 0.77
C ALA A 2 -9.86 12.96 1.83
N SER A 3 -9.72 11.71 1.40
CA SER A 3 -9.53 10.58 2.31
C SER A 3 -8.29 10.84 3.18
N SER A 4 -8.36 10.52 4.48
CA SER A 4 -7.21 10.65 5.40
C SER A 4 -5.99 9.82 4.99
N LEU A 5 -6.19 8.89 4.05
CA LEU A 5 -5.17 8.01 3.47
C LEU A 5 -4.05 8.77 2.75
N GLY A 6 -4.34 9.91 2.11
CA GLY A 6 -3.32 10.73 1.44
C GLY A 6 -2.29 11.39 2.37
N LYS A 7 -2.42 11.19 3.69
CA LYS A 7 -1.47 11.67 4.70
C LYS A 7 -0.73 10.56 5.43
N ALA A 8 -1.01 9.30 5.10
CA ALA A 8 -0.40 8.13 5.74
C ALA A 8 0.73 7.56 4.88
N GLU A 9 1.73 6.98 5.52
CA GLU A 9 2.75 6.15 4.89
C GLU A 9 2.44 4.68 5.24
N PHE A 10 2.51 3.81 4.24
CA PHE A 10 2.14 2.40 4.36
C PHE A 10 3.40 1.54 4.26
N TYR A 11 3.63 0.71 5.28
CA TYR A 11 4.74 -0.23 5.33
C TYR A 11 4.18 -1.65 5.36
N LEU A 12 4.46 -2.44 4.32
CA LEU A 12 3.89 -3.76 4.11
C LEU A 12 4.95 -4.87 4.18
N CYS A 13 4.61 -5.95 4.87
CA CYS A 13 5.38 -7.18 4.88
C CYS A 13 4.42 -8.36 5.13
N GLY A 14 4.57 -9.43 4.35
CA GLY A 14 3.81 -10.66 4.53
C GLY A 14 3.81 -11.52 3.26
N PRO A 15 2.92 -12.53 3.18
CA PRO A 15 2.85 -13.41 2.01
C PRO A 15 2.55 -12.63 0.73
N SER A 16 3.19 -13.00 -0.38
CA SER A 16 3.06 -12.29 -1.67
C SER A 16 1.60 -12.03 -2.09
N PRO A 17 0.63 -12.97 -1.95
CA PRO A 17 -0.77 -12.71 -2.29
C PRO A 17 -1.44 -11.63 -1.44
N MET A 18 -1.03 -11.52 -0.16
CA MET A 18 -1.53 -10.48 0.74
C MET A 18 -0.97 -9.12 0.35
N MET A 19 0.34 -9.05 0.08
CA MET A 19 0.99 -7.80 -0.31
C MET A 19 0.43 -7.26 -1.62
N SER A 20 0.32 -8.10 -2.67
CA SER A 20 -0.21 -7.67 -3.97
C SER A 20 -1.64 -7.14 -3.86
N SER A 21 -2.53 -7.87 -3.18
CA SER A 21 -3.92 -7.47 -2.98
C SER A 21 -4.04 -6.16 -2.19
N THR A 22 -3.16 -5.95 -1.19
CA THR A 22 -3.17 -4.73 -0.38
C THR A 22 -2.68 -3.53 -1.18
N ILE A 23 -1.62 -3.68 -1.97
CA ILE A 23 -1.08 -2.63 -2.84
C ILE A 23 -2.14 -2.21 -3.87
N GLU A 24 -2.81 -3.16 -4.51
CA GLU A 24 -3.91 -2.88 -5.45
C GLU A 24 -5.04 -2.09 -4.80
N LEU A 25 -5.44 -2.47 -3.57
CA LEU A 25 -6.45 -1.75 -2.81
C LEU A 25 -6.02 -0.30 -2.51
N LEU A 26 -4.79 -0.08 -2.04
CA LEU A 26 -4.27 1.26 -1.74
C LEU A 26 -4.25 2.15 -2.99
N LYS A 27 -3.78 1.61 -4.12
CA LYS A 27 -3.78 2.31 -5.41
C LYS A 27 -5.19 2.67 -5.89
N SER A 28 -6.17 1.77 -5.70
CA SER A 28 -7.58 2.05 -6.01
C SER A 28 -8.16 3.21 -5.18
N ARG A 29 -7.54 3.53 -4.05
CA ARG A 29 -7.88 4.66 -3.16
C ARG A 29 -7.00 5.89 -3.38
N GLN A 30 -6.28 5.94 -4.49
CA GLN A 30 -5.42 7.06 -4.89
C GLN A 30 -4.25 7.32 -3.91
N VAL A 31 -3.76 6.27 -3.24
CA VAL A 31 -2.48 6.31 -2.53
C VAL A 31 -1.35 6.25 -3.56
N ASP A 32 -0.40 7.17 -3.47
CA ASP A 32 0.74 7.23 -4.39
C ASP A 32 1.77 6.14 -4.07
N ASP A 33 2.47 5.65 -5.08
CA ASP A 33 3.50 4.63 -4.93
C ASP A 33 4.63 5.07 -3.98
N SER A 34 4.94 6.37 -3.92
CA SER A 34 5.91 6.95 -2.98
C SER A 34 5.50 6.83 -1.51
N GLN A 35 4.22 6.55 -1.23
CA GLN A 35 3.69 6.36 0.13
C GLN A 35 3.62 4.89 0.54
N ILE A 36 4.02 3.95 -0.33
CA ILE A 36 3.93 2.51 -0.09
C ILE A 36 5.35 1.92 -0.11
N ALA A 37 5.86 1.57 1.07
CA ALA A 37 7.07 0.78 1.21
C ALA A 37 6.70 -0.69 1.50
N PHE A 38 7.45 -1.62 0.93
CA PHE A 38 7.30 -3.04 1.21
C PHE A 38 8.64 -3.75 1.18
N ASP A 39 8.77 -4.78 2.01
CA ASP A 39 9.89 -5.72 1.95
C ASP A 39 9.38 -7.02 1.33
N ASP A 40 10.01 -7.42 0.22
CA ASP A 40 9.72 -8.70 -0.43
C ASP A 40 10.73 -9.75 0.03
N PHE A 41 10.23 -10.81 0.67
CA PHE A 41 11.03 -11.89 1.27
C PHE A 41 11.05 -13.17 0.41
N THR A 42 10.70 -13.07 -0.88
CA THR A 42 10.75 -14.17 -1.86
C THR A 42 12.16 -14.70 -2.10
#